data_AF-X1MXR4-F1
#
_entry.id   AF-X1MXR4-F1
#
_cell.length_a   1.000
_cell.length_b   1.000
_cell.length_c   1.000
_cell.angle_alpha   90.00
_cell.angle_beta   90.00
_cell.angle_gamma   90.00
#
_symmetry.space_group_name_H-M   'P 1'
#
loop_
_entity.id
_entity.type
_entity.pdbx_description
1 polymer ?
#
loop_
_entity_poly.entity_id
_entity_poly.type
_entity_poly.pdbx_seq_one_letter_code
_entity_poly.pdbx_strand_id
1 'polypeptide(L)'
;MVEIIAACDVYDALISPRPYRTTPYDNRTALEEITEMAQGGKLSLEVVQTLVSHNRKDRPHFRECRVSSEKRGIPPADNLYGVIVEKEMEKEIKCPNCYGSFIKKKTYKEGVEYICYECPNCG
;
A
#
# COMPACT_ATOMS: atom_id res chain seq x y z
N MET A 1 -13.45 -20.86 6.47
CA MET A 1 -14.12 -19.84 7.31
C MET A 1 -13.25 -18.60 7.50
N VAL A 2 -11.99 -18.73 7.95
CA VAL A 2 -11.07 -17.58 8.15
C VAL A 2 -10.90 -16.74 6.89
N GLU A 3 -10.67 -17.36 5.73
CA GLU A 3 -10.50 -16.62 4.47
C GLU A 3 -11.75 -15.86 4.03
N ILE A 4 -12.95 -16.36 4.35
CA ILE A 4 -14.21 -15.66 4.06
C ILE A 4 -14.30 -14.39 4.89
N ILE A 5 -13.96 -14.46 6.18
CA ILE A 5 -13.93 -13.30 7.08
C ILE A 5 -12.91 -12.28 6.58
N ALA A 6 -11.71 -12.74 6.20
CA ALA A 6 -10.67 -11.88 5.64
C ALA A 6 -11.11 -11.19 4.34
N ALA A 7 -11.75 -11.92 3.43
CA ALA A 7 -12.29 -11.34 2.20
C ALA A 7 -13.39 -10.32 2.48
N CYS A 8 -14.27 -10.57 3.44
CA CYS A 8 -15.29 -9.62 3.87
C CYS A 8 -14.70 -8.36 4.51
N ASP A 9 -13.69 -8.50 5.37
CA ASP A 9 -13.01 -7.37 6.02
C ASP A 9 -12.30 -6.47 5.00
N VAL A 10 -11.57 -7.09 4.05
CA VAL A 10 -10.92 -6.37 2.95
C VAL A 10 -11.97 -5.72 2.04
N TYR A 11 -13.04 -6.43 1.69
CA TYR A 11 -14.08 -5.88 0.83
C TYR A 11 -14.77 -4.67 1.49
N ASP A 12 -15.17 -4.79 2.75
CA ASP A 12 -15.73 -3.69 3.55
C ASP A 12 -14.74 -2.52 3.62
N ALA A 13 -13.45 -2.81 3.78
CA ALA A 13 -12.42 -1.79 3.75
C ALA A 13 -12.39 -1.01 2.43
N LEU A 14 -12.56 -1.68 1.29
CA LEU A 14 -12.51 -1.05 -0.03
C LEU A 14 -13.74 -0.16 -0.28
N ILE A 15 -14.93 -0.65 0.05
CA ILE A 15 -16.19 0.09 -0.17
C ILE A 15 -16.49 1.14 0.92
N SER A 16 -15.67 1.20 1.96
CA SER A 16 -15.77 2.20 3.03
C SER A 16 -14.71 3.30 2.90
N PRO A 17 -15.00 4.52 3.38
CA PRO A 17 -14.01 5.58 3.51
C PRO A 17 -12.96 5.23 4.58
N ARG A 18 -11.72 5.68 4.37
CA ARG A 18 -10.58 5.48 5.27
C ARG A 18 -9.80 6.81 5.42
N PRO A 19 -9.04 7.04 6.50
CA PRO A 19 -8.28 8.28 6.67
C PRO A 19 -7.28 8.58 5.53
N TYR A 20 -6.69 7.54 4.94
CA TYR A 20 -5.74 7.62 3.82
C TYR A 20 -6.41 7.48 2.44
N ARG A 21 -7.74 7.40 2.42
CA ARG A 21 -8.58 7.31 1.22
C ARG A 21 -10.01 7.69 1.60
N THR A 22 -10.32 8.98 1.54
CA THR A 22 -11.63 9.53 1.97
C THR A 22 -12.78 9.07 1.08
N THR A 23 -12.52 8.85 -0.21
CA THR A 23 -13.52 8.33 -1.16
C THR A 23 -13.51 6.80 -1.20
N PRO A 24 -14.65 6.12 -0.96
CA PRO A 24 -14.77 4.67 -1.12
C PRO A 24 -14.52 4.24 -2.58
N TYR A 25 -14.06 3.00 -2.76
CA TYR A 25 -14.11 2.39 -4.09
C TYR A 25 -15.57 2.15 -4.49
N ASP A 26 -15.88 2.29 -5.78
CA ASP A 26 -17.13 1.75 -6.31
C ASP A 26 -17.10 0.21 -6.27
N ASN A 27 -18.28 -0.41 -6.19
CA ASN A 27 -18.39 -1.86 -6.04
C ASN A 27 -17.61 -2.64 -7.11
N ARG A 28 -17.57 -2.14 -8.35
CA ARG A 28 -16.85 -2.82 -9.42
C ARG A 28 -15.35 -2.77 -9.18
N THR A 29 -14.78 -1.58 -8.97
CA THR A 29 -13.34 -1.47 -8.72
C THR A 29 -12.93 -2.24 -7.46
N ALA A 30 -13.75 -2.25 -6.40
CA ALA A 30 -13.49 -3.07 -5.22
C ALA A 30 -13.42 -4.58 -5.52
N LEU A 31 -14.33 -5.10 -6.36
CA LEU A 31 -14.31 -6.50 -6.79
C LEU A 31 -13.12 -6.81 -7.72
N GLU A 32 -12.69 -5.85 -8.54
CA GLU A 32 -11.50 -6.00 -9.38
C GLU A 32 -10.21 -6.05 -8.53
N GLU A 33 -10.09 -5.18 -7.51
CA GLU A 33 -8.95 -5.18 -6.57
C GLU A 33 -8.87 -6.49 -5.76
N ILE A 34 -9.98 -6.98 -5.21
CA ILE A 34 -9.96 -8.24 -4.45
C ILE A 34 -9.70 -9.46 -5.35
N THR A 35 -10.09 -9.38 -6.63
CA THR A 35 -9.74 -10.40 -7.64
C THR A 35 -8.25 -10.43 -7.92
N GLU A 36 -7.61 -9.26 -8.05
CA GLU A 36 -6.16 -9.17 -8.20
C GLU A 36 -5.43 -9.73 -6.96
N MET A 37 -5.93 -9.46 -5.75
CA MET A 37 -5.38 -10.07 -4.54
C MET A 37 -5.45 -11.61 -4.57
N ALA A 38 -6.53 -12.19 -5.09
CA ALA A 38 -6.64 -13.63 -5.27
C ALA A 38 -5.67 -14.16 -6.35
N GLN A 39 -5.52 -13.44 -7.47
CA GLN A 39 -4.54 -13.80 -8.51
C GLN A 39 -3.10 -13.77 -8.00
N GLY A 40 -2.79 -12.83 -7.10
CA GLY A 40 -1.51 -12.74 -6.40
C GLY A 40 -1.33 -13.73 -5.25
N GLY A 41 -2.28 -14.66 -5.05
CA GLY A 41 -2.22 -15.69 -4.02
C GLY A 41 -2.46 -15.19 -2.58
N LYS A 42 -2.96 -13.96 -2.40
CA LYS A 42 -3.26 -13.39 -1.08
C LYS A 42 -4.61 -13.86 -0.53
N LEU A 43 -5.51 -14.28 -1.41
CA LEU A 43 -6.85 -14.80 -1.09
C LEU A 43 -7.17 -16.00 -1.99
N SER A 44 -8.04 -16.89 -1.53
CA SER A 44 -8.54 -18.00 -2.35
C SER A 44 -9.46 -17.49 -3.47
N LEU A 45 -9.24 -17.99 -4.69
CA LEU A 45 -10.08 -17.68 -5.85
C LEU A 45 -11.53 -18.11 -5.65
N GLU A 46 -11.79 -19.23 -4.96
CA GLU A 46 -13.16 -19.70 -4.69
C GLU A 46 -13.95 -18.72 -3.80
N VAL A 47 -13.28 -18.14 -2.80
CA VAL A 47 -13.88 -17.15 -1.89
C VAL A 47 -14.23 -15.88 -2.67
N VAL A 48 -13.31 -15.41 -3.52
CA VAL A 48 -13.56 -14.23 -4.37
C VAL A 48 -14.65 -14.52 -5.41
N GLN A 49 -14.67 -15.69 -6.03
CA GLN A 49 -15.74 -16.11 -6.95
C GLN A 49 -17.11 -16.08 -6.27
N THR A 50 -17.18 -16.54 -5.02
CA THR A 50 -18.41 -16.50 -4.22
C THR A 50 -18.84 -15.06 -3.93
N LEU A 51 -17.91 -14.18 -3.55
CA LEU A 51 -18.21 -12.77 -3.34
C LEU A 51 -18.70 -12.08 -4.62
N VAL A 52 -18.01 -12.32 -5.75
CA VAL A 52 -18.38 -11.77 -7.06
C VAL A 52 -19.74 -12.30 -7.50
N SER A 53 -20.02 -13.59 -7.30
CA SER A 53 -21.31 -14.17 -7.69
C SER A 53 -22.47 -13.53 -6.91
N HIS A 54 -22.31 -13.28 -5.61
CA HIS A 54 -23.32 -12.59 -4.82
C HIS A 54 -23.54 -11.12 -5.19
N ASN A 55 -22.53 -10.45 -5.74
CA ASN A 55 -22.63 -9.08 -6.22
C ASN A 55 -23.23 -8.95 -7.62
N ARG A 56 -23.32 -10.04 -8.39
CA ARG A 56 -23.97 -10.04 -9.69
C ARG A 56 -25.49 -10.08 -9.55
N LYS A 57 -26.19 -9.46 -10.51
CA LYS A 57 -27.66 -9.36 -10.51
C LYS A 57 -28.34 -10.72 -10.63
N ASP A 58 -27.78 -11.59 -11.47
CA ASP A 58 -28.25 -12.95 -11.76
C ASP A 58 -27.84 -13.98 -10.69
N ARG A 59 -26.90 -13.62 -9.81
CA ARG A 59 -26.40 -14.46 -8.71
C ARG A 59 -26.07 -15.89 -9.17
N PRO A 60 -25.18 -16.05 -10.16
CA PRO A 60 -24.82 -17.37 -10.66
C PRO A 60 -24.23 -18.22 -9.54
N HIS A 61 -24.30 -19.54 -9.67
CA HIS A 61 -23.63 -20.41 -8.72
C HIS A 61 -22.12 -20.11 -8.73
N PHE A 62 -21.47 -20.07 -7.57
CA PHE A 62 -20.07 -19.60 -7.46
C PHE A 62 -19.10 -20.39 -8.36
N ARG A 63 -19.33 -21.70 -8.53
CA ARG A 63 -18.54 -22.58 -9.42
C ARG A 63 -18.69 -22.26 -10.91
N GLU A 64 -19.78 -21.62 -11.30
CA GLU A 64 -20.07 -21.21 -12.68
C GLU A 64 -19.68 -19.74 -12.91
N CYS A 65 -19.32 -19.02 -11.84
CA CYS A 65 -18.96 -17.62 -11.89
C CYS A 65 -17.53 -17.43 -12.43
N ARG A 66 -17.43 -17.07 -13.71
CA ARG A 66 -16.16 -16.65 -14.32
C ARG A 66 -15.86 -15.20 -13.94
N VAL A 67 -14.77 -14.97 -13.21
CA VAL A 67 -14.31 -13.63 -12.83
C VAL A 67 -13.43 -13.07 -13.95
N SER A 68 -13.61 -11.79 -14.25
CA SER A 68 -12.79 -11.08 -15.25
C SER A 68 -11.40 -10.80 -14.67
N SER A 69 -10.35 -10.97 -15.48
CA SER A 69 -8.99 -10.53 -15.15
C SER A 69 -8.69 -9.10 -15.60
N GLU A 70 -9.56 -8.50 -16.42
CA GLU A 70 -9.40 -7.14 -16.93
C GLU A 70 -9.88 -6.11 -15.90
N LYS A 71 -9.04 -5.12 -15.61
CA LYS A 71 -9.39 -3.93 -14.82
C LYS A 71 -10.06 -2.87 -15.70
N ARG A 72 -11.24 -2.46 -15.30
CA ARG A 72 -12.06 -1.45 -15.99
C ARG A 72 -12.58 -0.38 -15.04
N GLY A 73 -12.45 -0.60 -13.74
CA GLY A 73 -12.71 0.36 -12.69
C GLY A 73 -11.64 1.45 -12.62
N ILE A 74 -12.00 2.56 -11.96
CA ILE A 74 -11.10 3.70 -11.74
C ILE A 74 -10.95 3.85 -10.22
N PRO A 75 -9.74 3.61 -9.66
CA PRO A 75 -9.53 3.80 -8.23
C PRO A 75 -9.68 5.28 -7.85
N PRO A 76 -10.01 5.59 -6.57
CA PRO A 76 -10.16 6.97 -6.12
C PRO A 76 -8.86 7.79 -6.28
N ALA A 77 -8.98 9.06 -6.66
CA ALA A 77 -7.85 9.93 -7.02
C ALA A 77 -6.81 10.09 -5.88
N ASP A 78 -7.26 10.23 -4.63
CA ASP A 78 -6.40 10.44 -3.46
C ASP A 78 -6.15 9.13 -2.66
N ASN A 79 -6.10 7.99 -3.35
CA ASN A 79 -5.87 6.71 -2.70
C ASN A 79 -4.38 6.48 -2.37
N LEU A 80 -4.05 6.46 -1.08
CA LEU A 80 -2.71 6.12 -0.59
C LEU A 80 -2.56 4.66 -0.15
N TYR A 81 -3.56 3.79 -0.43
CA TYR A 81 -3.47 2.38 -0.13
C TYR A 81 -2.31 1.72 -0.89
N GLY A 82 -1.43 1.03 -0.17
CA GLY A 82 -0.26 0.34 -0.74
C GLY A 82 0.94 1.25 -1.06
N VAL A 83 0.84 2.56 -0.82
CA VAL A 83 1.96 3.49 -1.00
C VAL A 83 2.89 3.40 0.21
N ILE A 84 4.05 2.77 0.03
CA ILE A 84 5.12 2.75 1.03
C ILE A 84 6.05 3.91 0.72
N VAL A 85 6.10 4.91 1.60
CA VAL A 85 7.11 5.96 1.50
C VAL A 85 8.44 5.33 1.95
N GLU A 86 9.33 5.08 1.00
CA GLU A 86 10.72 4.78 1.33
C GLU A 86 11.29 6.01 2.03
N LYS A 87 11.38 5.97 3.36
CA LYS A 87 12.20 6.95 4.07
C LYS A 87 13.61 6.76 3.56
N GLU A 88 14.14 7.77 2.87
CA GLU A 88 15.56 7.88 2.61
C GLU A 88 16.27 7.67 3.96
N MET A 89 16.84 6.48 4.18
CA MET A 89 17.68 6.25 5.33
C MET A 89 18.88 7.17 5.12
N GLU A 90 18.93 8.28 5.85
CA GLU A 90 20.14 9.10 5.92
C GLU A 90 21.29 8.13 6.24
N LYS A 91 22.16 7.89 5.24
CA LYS A 91 23.27 6.96 5.39
C LYS A 91 24.05 7.39 6.62
N GLU A 92 24.15 6.50 7.61
CA GLU A 92 24.93 6.78 8.80
C GLU A 92 26.40 6.90 8.38
N ILE A 93 26.89 8.13 8.24
CA ILE A 93 28.27 8.40 7.88
C ILE A 93 29.11 8.10 9.13
N LYS A 94 30.01 7.11 9.03
CA LYS A 94 30.94 6.75 10.09
C LYS A 94 32.28 7.43 9.87
N CYS A 95 32.92 7.85 10.96
CA CYS A 95 34.27 8.40 10.96
C CYS A 95 35.28 7.34 10.46
N PRO A 96 36.10 7.62 9.43
CA PRO A 96 37.08 6.66 8.97
C PRO A 96 38.21 6.40 9.99
N ASN A 97 38.39 7.30 10.96
CA ASN A 97 39.45 7.20 11.95
C ASN A 97 39.04 6.44 13.22
N CYS A 98 37.87 6.76 13.80
CA CYS A 98 37.40 6.13 15.04
C CYS A 98 36.15 5.25 14.87
N TYR A 99 35.59 5.15 13.65
CA TYR A 99 34.35 4.44 13.33
C TYR A 99 33.10 4.89 14.11
N GLY A 100 33.19 5.98 14.89
CA GLY A 100 32.06 6.63 15.53
C GLY A 100 31.18 7.41 14.54
N SER A 101 29.96 7.76 14.96
CA SER A 101 29.01 8.49 14.12
C SER A 101 29.41 9.96 13.98
N PHE A 102 29.33 10.51 12.76
CA PHE A 102 29.52 11.95 12.54
C PHE A 102 28.30 12.76 13.02
N ILE A 103 28.55 13.95 13.57
CA ILE A 103 27.50 14.93 13.84
C ILE A 103 27.35 15.84 12.62
N LYS A 104 26.13 15.86 12.06
CA LYS A 104 25.76 16.76 10.96
C LYS A 104 25.53 18.16 11.51
N LYS A 105 26.38 19.12 11.12
CA LYS A 105 26.19 20.55 11.39
C LYS A 105 25.71 21.25 10.13
N LYS A 106 24.62 22.01 10.26
CA LYS A 106 24.08 22.85 9.19
C LYS A 106 24.41 24.31 9.48
N THR A 107 25.00 24.99 8.51
CA THR A 107 25.26 26.43 8.59
C THR A 107 24.71 27.12 7.36
N TYR A 108 24.20 28.34 7.52
CA TYR A 108 23.65 29.15 6.43
C TYR A 108 24.55 30.35 6.20
N LYS A 109 25.03 30.51 4.96
CA LYS A 109 25.87 31.66 4.58
C LYS A 109 25.49 32.11 3.17
N GLU A 110 25.21 33.40 3.00
CA GLU A 110 24.84 34.00 1.68
C GLU A 110 23.66 33.31 0.98
N GLY A 111 22.69 32.79 1.75
CA GLY A 111 21.53 32.09 1.19
C GLY A 111 21.79 30.65 0.75
N VAL A 112 23.00 30.12 0.98
CA VAL A 112 23.39 28.73 0.68
C VAL A 112 23.49 27.92 1.98
N GLU A 113 22.94 26.70 2.00
CA GLU A 113 23.07 25.74 3.10
C GLU A 113 24.37 24.94 2.96
N TYR A 114 25.23 25.03 3.97
CA TYR A 114 26.46 24.25 4.09
C TYR A 114 26.27 23.16 5.12
N ILE A 115 26.54 21.91 4.72
CA ILE A 115 26.49 20.75 5.59
C ILE A 115 27.91 20.30 5.87
N CYS A 116 28.32 20.33 7.14
CA CYS A 116 29.61 19.82 7.60
C CYS A 116 29.37 18.61 8.50
N TYR A 117 30.25 17.61 8.40
CA TYR A 117 30.23 16.42 9.26
C TYR A 117 31.44 16.48 10.19
N GLU A 118 31.19 16.59 11.48
CA GLU A 118 32.26 16.66 12.49
C GLU A 118 32.27 15.41 13.36
N CYS A 119 33.45 14.84 13.59
CA CYS A 119 33.60 13.69 14.46
C CYS A 119 33.91 14.18 15.88
N PRO A 120 33.01 13.98 16.87
CA PRO A 120 33.23 14.45 18.24
C PRO A 120 34.45 13.80 18.90
N ASN A 121 34.90 12.65 18.39
CA ASN A 121 36.00 11.89 18.96
C ASN A 121 37.36 12.16 18.27
N CYS A 122 37.37 12.74 17.07
CA CYS A 122 38.60 13.01 16.32
C CYS A 122 38.95 14.49 16.20
N GLY A 123 38.03 15.39 16.59
CA GLY A 123 38.21 16.84 16.41
C GLY A 123 38.35 17.21 14.95
#